data_AF-A0A2V8ADB9-F1
#
_entry.id   AF-A0A2V8ADB9-F1
#
_cell.length_a   1.000
_cell.length_b   1.000
_cell.length_c   1.000
_cell.angle_alpha   90.00
_cell.angle_beta   90.00
_cell.angle_gamma   90.00
#
_symmetry.space_group_name_H-M   'P 1'
#
loop_
_entity.id
_entity.type
_entity.pdbx_description
1 polymer ?
#
loop_
_entity_poly.entity_id
_entity_poly.type
_entity_poly.pdbx_seq_one_letter_code
_entity_poly.pdbx_strand_id
1 'polypeptide(L)'
;DGNKRDQLLVASFEGITLYRASGSGANVKWTSEILSPGHNADKAPRLGASDVRIGSFNGKRFLAAVEPWHGNEIVVYTQNGSKWDRHVVFDGMTEGHEIAVADLNGDGRLDAAVASSGGNTFGVFLGVGLRDGGSER
;
A
#
# COMPACT_ATOMS: atom_id res chain seq x y z
N ASP A 1 1.46 15.82 2.83
CA ASP A 1 0.49 16.89 2.45
C ASP A 1 1.18 18.22 2.08
N GLY A 2 2.49 18.23 1.78
CA GLY A 2 3.21 19.46 1.43
C GLY A 2 3.64 20.31 2.63
N ASN A 3 3.27 19.93 3.86
CA ASN A 3 3.94 20.46 5.04
C ASN A 3 5.32 19.78 5.18
N LYS A 4 6.27 20.46 5.84
CA LYS A 4 7.64 19.94 6.04
C LYS A 4 7.73 18.85 7.12
N ARG A 5 6.63 18.12 7.38
CA ARG A 5 6.54 17.15 8.48
C ARG A 5 6.17 15.77 7.95
N ASP A 6 6.86 14.77 8.46
CA ASP A 6 6.57 13.38 8.16
C ASP A 6 5.21 12.95 8.70
N GLN A 7 4.62 11.97 8.03
CA GLN A 7 3.34 11.36 8.38
C GLN A 7 3.57 9.86 8.55
N LEU A 8 2.74 9.20 9.35
CA LEU A 8 2.84 7.75 9.54
C LEU A 8 1.71 7.07 8.77
N LEU A 9 2.09 6.10 7.93
CA LEU A 9 1.17 5.21 7.25
C LEU A 9 1.28 3.84 7.91
N VAL A 10 0.16 3.32 8.40
CA VAL A 10 0.12 2.09 9.20
C VAL A 10 -0.82 1.10 8.53
N ALA A 11 -0.33 -0.13 8.32
CA ALA A 11 -1.15 -1.28 7.97
C ALA A 11 -1.59 -2.01 9.23
N SER A 12 -2.87 -2.41 9.29
CA SER A 12 -3.43 -3.19 10.38
C SER A 12 -4.67 -3.95 9.91
N PHE A 13 -5.34 -4.62 10.84
CA PHE A 13 -6.66 -5.20 10.64
C PHE A 13 -7.73 -4.15 10.25
N GLU A 14 -7.55 -2.88 10.58
CA GLU A 14 -8.46 -1.81 10.16
C GLU A 14 -8.20 -1.34 8.72
N GLY A 15 -7.17 -1.91 8.06
CA GLY A 15 -6.72 -1.52 6.74
C GLY A 15 -5.49 -0.61 6.80
N ILE A 16 -5.54 0.47 6.03
CA ILE A 16 -4.45 1.44 5.89
C ILE A 16 -4.86 2.75 6.54
N THR A 17 -4.16 3.13 7.60
CA THR A 17 -4.45 4.34 8.40
C THR A 17 -3.32 5.35 8.29
N LEU A 18 -3.68 6.61 8.04
CA LEU A 18 -2.75 7.74 7.99
C LEU A 18 -2.85 8.56 9.27
N TYR A 19 -1.75 8.63 10.02
CA TYR A 19 -1.61 9.47 11.19
C TYR A 19 -0.86 10.75 10.86
N ARG A 20 -1.38 11.88 11.35
CA ARG A 20 -0.82 13.21 11.16
C ARG A 20 -0.59 13.88 12.51
N ALA A 21 0.62 14.39 12.69
CA ALA A 21 1.01 15.17 13.86
C ALA A 21 0.90 16.67 13.61
N SER A 22 0.31 17.42 14.54
CA SER A 22 0.33 18.88 14.61
C SER A 22 0.94 19.34 15.94
N GLY A 23 1.23 20.65 16.10
CA GLY A 23 1.93 21.17 17.29
C GLY A 23 3.42 20.82 17.31
N SER A 24 4.12 21.05 18.42
CA SER A 24 5.58 20.86 18.53
C SER A 24 6.02 20.46 19.93
N GLY A 25 7.16 19.76 20.02
CA GLY A 25 7.71 19.28 21.29
C GLY A 25 6.71 18.39 22.04
N ALA A 26 6.59 18.60 23.35
CA ALA A 26 5.64 17.87 24.19
C ALA A 26 4.16 18.17 23.88
N ASN A 27 3.86 19.22 23.12
CA ASN A 27 2.48 19.62 22.77
C ASN A 27 2.03 19.05 21.41
N VAL A 28 2.61 17.94 20.97
CA VAL A 28 2.19 17.29 19.73
C VAL A 28 0.77 16.75 19.88
N LYS A 29 -0.05 16.94 18.84
CA LYS A 29 -1.42 16.38 18.76
C LYS A 29 -1.51 15.50 17.54
N TRP A 30 -2.16 14.35 17.68
CA TRP A 30 -2.32 13.37 16.61
C TRP A 30 -3.76 13.33 16.11
N THR A 31 -3.91 13.24 14.79
CA THR A 31 -5.16 12.86 14.13
C THR A 31 -4.91 11.65 13.25
N SER A 32 -5.93 10.84 13.02
CA SER A 32 -5.87 9.68 12.13
C SER A 32 -7.04 9.67 11.15
N GLU A 33 -6.82 9.02 10.01
CA GLU A 33 -7.82 8.76 8.98
C GLU A 33 -7.57 7.36 8.40
N ILE A 34 -8.60 6.51 8.37
CA ILE A 34 -8.54 5.25 7.60
C ILE A 34 -8.68 5.63 6.12
N LEU A 35 -7.61 5.44 5.36
CA LEU A 35 -7.59 5.72 3.92
C LEU A 35 -8.35 4.65 3.13
N SER A 36 -8.25 3.41 3.59
CA SER A 36 -8.93 2.24 3.02
C SER A 36 -9.05 1.15 4.10
N PRO A 37 -10.16 0.42 4.18
CA PRO A 37 -10.29 -0.74 5.07
C PRO A 37 -9.46 -1.95 4.61
N GLY A 38 -8.80 -1.89 3.44
CA GLY A 38 -8.09 -3.04 2.88
C GLY A 38 -9.05 -4.13 2.40
N HIS A 39 -8.60 -5.38 2.48
CA HIS A 39 -9.46 -6.55 2.32
C HIS A 39 -10.43 -6.62 3.51
N ASN A 40 -11.73 -6.49 3.27
CA ASN A 40 -12.75 -6.45 4.32
C ASN A 40 -13.95 -7.38 4.07
N ALA A 41 -13.84 -8.27 3.09
CA ALA A 41 -14.88 -9.26 2.80
C ALA A 41 -14.88 -10.40 3.83
N ASP A 42 -13.70 -10.73 4.36
CA ASP A 42 -13.49 -11.80 5.35
C ASP A 42 -13.38 -11.27 6.79
N LYS A 43 -13.26 -12.21 7.74
CA LYS A 43 -13.09 -11.95 9.18
C LYS A 43 -11.64 -12.12 9.61
N ALA A 44 -11.29 -11.53 10.76
CA ALA A 44 -9.97 -11.73 11.38
C ALA A 44 -9.67 -13.23 11.54
N PRO A 45 -8.42 -13.65 11.26
CA PRO A 45 -7.26 -12.82 10.96
C PRO A 45 -7.11 -12.41 9.47
N ARG A 46 -8.03 -12.78 8.58
CA ARG A 46 -7.96 -12.46 7.14
C ARG A 46 -8.69 -11.16 6.79
N LEU A 47 -8.29 -10.05 7.39
CA LEU A 47 -8.79 -8.72 7.04
C LEU A 47 -7.69 -7.65 7.07
N GLY A 48 -8.00 -6.48 6.54
CA GLY A 48 -7.12 -5.31 6.54
C GLY A 48 -5.93 -5.45 5.59
N ALA A 49 -4.77 -5.01 6.07
CA ALA A 49 -3.50 -5.07 5.36
C ALA A 49 -2.38 -5.58 6.27
N SER A 50 -1.40 -6.27 5.69
CA SER A 50 -0.21 -6.79 6.36
C SER A 50 0.93 -5.77 6.37
N ASP A 51 1.21 -5.16 5.22
CA ASP A 51 2.21 -4.12 5.03
C ASP A 51 1.72 -3.12 3.97
N VAL A 52 2.25 -1.91 4.01
CA VAL A 52 1.93 -0.84 3.06
C VAL A 52 3.14 0.04 2.76
N ARG A 53 3.30 0.38 1.48
CA ARG A 53 4.30 1.33 0.99
C ARG A 53 3.66 2.42 0.16
N ILE A 54 4.18 3.64 0.30
CA ILE A 54 3.87 4.74 -0.59
C ILE A 54 4.91 4.79 -1.71
N GLY A 55 4.43 4.95 -2.94
CA GLY A 55 5.24 5.18 -4.13
C GLY A 55 4.80 6.46 -4.84
N SER A 56 5.62 6.92 -5.79
CA SER A 56 5.24 7.97 -6.71
C SER A 56 5.65 7.63 -8.13
N PHE A 57 4.75 7.85 -9.09
CA PHE A 57 5.01 7.72 -10.52
C PHE A 57 4.44 8.96 -11.23
N ASN A 58 5.22 9.61 -12.09
CA ASN A 58 4.84 10.85 -12.78
C ASN A 58 4.21 11.92 -11.86
N GLY A 59 4.77 12.08 -10.65
CA GLY A 59 4.28 13.05 -9.65
C GLY A 59 2.98 12.67 -8.95
N LYS A 60 2.36 11.53 -9.32
CA LYS A 60 1.17 10.99 -8.65
C LYS A 60 1.58 9.95 -7.62
N ARG A 61 0.96 10.01 -6.45
CA ARG A 61 1.16 9.03 -5.38
C ARG A 61 0.30 7.80 -5.64
N PHE A 62 0.82 6.64 -5.26
CA PHE A 62 0.05 5.42 -5.12
C PHE A 62 0.47 4.71 -3.82
N LEU A 63 -0.36 3.81 -3.32
CA LEU A 63 0.04 2.89 -2.25
C LEU A 63 0.11 1.47 -2.82
N ALA A 64 1.06 0.68 -2.34
CA ALA A 64 1.11 -0.75 -2.58
C ALA A 64 1.00 -1.47 -1.24
N ALA A 65 0.18 -2.51 -1.17
CA ALA A 65 -0.09 -3.24 0.06
C ALA A 65 -0.11 -4.75 -0.19
N VAL A 66 0.19 -5.49 0.88
CA VAL A 66 -0.11 -6.92 0.98
C VAL A 66 -1.38 -7.07 1.78
N GLU A 67 -2.37 -7.77 1.23
CA GLU A 67 -3.68 -7.93 1.85
C GLU A 67 -4.23 -9.37 1.74
N PRO A 68 -5.10 -9.79 2.66
CA PRO A 68 -5.24 -9.28 4.02
C PRO A 68 -3.95 -9.46 4.85
N TRP A 69 -4.01 -9.35 6.18
CA TRP A 69 -2.88 -9.75 7.04
C TRP A 69 -2.42 -11.19 6.74
N HIS A 70 -1.10 -11.37 6.53
CA HIS A 70 -0.48 -12.62 6.06
C HIS A 70 -1.22 -13.17 4.82
N GLY A 71 -1.46 -12.25 3.90
CA GLY A 71 -2.44 -12.34 2.84
C GLY A 71 -1.99 -13.11 1.61
N ASN A 72 -2.84 -13.07 0.59
CA ASN A 72 -2.56 -13.63 -0.74
C ASN A 72 -2.61 -12.56 -1.84
N GLU A 73 -2.98 -11.33 -1.49
CA GLU A 73 -3.23 -10.26 -2.44
C GLU A 73 -2.08 -9.25 -2.43
N ILE A 74 -1.70 -8.80 -3.62
CA ILE A 74 -0.91 -7.61 -3.86
C ILE A 74 -1.86 -6.57 -4.43
N VAL A 75 -1.94 -5.44 -3.74
CA VAL A 75 -2.97 -4.44 -3.99
C VAL A 75 -2.31 -3.10 -4.25
N VAL A 76 -2.78 -2.40 -5.27
CA VAL A 76 -2.37 -1.04 -5.59
C VAL A 76 -3.55 -0.11 -5.38
N TYR A 77 -3.28 0.98 -4.68
CA TYR A 77 -4.21 2.06 -4.41
C TYR A 77 -3.85 3.28 -5.23
N THR A 78 -4.78 3.75 -6.03
CA THR A 78 -4.58 4.93 -6.89
C THR A 78 -5.38 6.09 -6.34
N GLN A 79 -4.77 7.28 -6.29
CA GLN A 79 -5.43 8.43 -5.68
C GLN A 79 -6.52 8.99 -6.59
N ASN A 80 -7.76 9.07 -6.08
CA ASN A 80 -8.91 9.65 -6.75
C ASN A 80 -9.52 10.75 -5.86
N GLY A 81 -9.02 11.97 -6.01
CA GLY A 81 -9.32 13.08 -5.13
C GLY A 81 -8.82 12.84 -3.70
N SER A 82 -9.73 12.84 -2.73
CA SER A 82 -9.43 12.49 -1.33
C SER A 82 -9.54 10.99 -1.04
N LYS A 83 -10.00 10.19 -2.00
CA LYS A 83 -10.20 8.75 -1.85
C LYS A 83 -9.07 7.98 -2.54
N TRP A 84 -9.02 6.69 -2.23
CA TRP A 84 -8.10 5.74 -2.83
C TRP A 84 -8.88 4.61 -3.49
N ASP A 85 -8.67 4.42 -4.78
CA ASP A 85 -9.28 3.33 -5.54
C ASP A 85 -8.41 2.09 -5.39
N ARG A 86 -9.00 1.01 -4.87
CA ARG A 86 -8.34 -0.27 -4.57
C ARG A 86 -8.34 -1.18 -5.80
N HIS A 87 -7.17 -1.64 -6.22
CA HIS A 87 -7.02 -2.59 -7.33
C HIS A 87 -6.16 -3.79 -6.90
N VAL A 88 -6.74 -4.99 -6.92
CA VAL A 88 -5.98 -6.23 -6.73
C VAL A 88 -5.20 -6.50 -8.01
N VAL A 89 -3.87 -6.54 -7.90
CA VAL A 89 -2.95 -6.81 -9.02
C VAL A 89 -2.68 -8.31 -9.15
N PHE A 90 -2.63 -8.99 -8.02
CA PHE A 90 -2.37 -10.42 -7.93
C PHE A 90 -2.99 -10.97 -6.64
N ASP A 91 -3.55 -12.18 -6.66
CA ASP A 91 -4.24 -12.81 -5.53
C ASP A 91 -3.75 -14.24 -5.24
N GLY A 92 -2.63 -14.65 -5.84
CA GLY A 92 -2.06 -16.00 -5.72
C GLY A 92 -0.90 -16.13 -4.73
N MET A 93 -0.60 -15.11 -3.91
CA MET A 93 0.49 -15.21 -2.93
C MET A 93 0.12 -16.20 -1.82
N THR A 94 1.11 -16.80 -1.20
CA THR A 94 0.94 -17.57 0.04
C THR A 94 1.60 -16.80 1.17
N GLU A 95 0.85 -16.45 2.21
CA GLU A 95 1.36 -15.76 3.41
C GLU A 95 2.27 -14.56 3.11
N GLY A 96 1.81 -13.63 2.28
CA GLY A 96 2.55 -12.39 2.01
C GLY A 96 2.75 -11.59 3.30
N HIS A 97 3.97 -11.14 3.55
CA HIS A 97 4.36 -10.48 4.80
C HIS A 97 4.77 -9.02 4.58
N GLU A 98 5.67 -8.77 3.62
CA GLU A 98 6.29 -7.46 3.37
C GLU A 98 6.24 -7.10 1.89
N ILE A 99 6.19 -5.79 1.62
CA ILE A 99 6.29 -5.24 0.27
C ILE A 99 7.29 -4.08 0.22
N ALA A 100 8.04 -4.03 -0.88
CA ALA A 100 8.87 -2.91 -1.28
C ALA A 100 8.51 -2.50 -2.71
N VAL A 101 8.62 -1.21 -3.02
CA VAL A 101 8.37 -0.68 -4.38
C VAL A 101 9.56 0.14 -4.87
N ALA A 102 9.98 -0.11 -6.10
CA ALA A 102 11.08 0.57 -6.78
C ALA A 102 11.00 0.31 -8.29
N ASP A 103 11.56 1.19 -9.12
CA ASP A 103 11.79 0.89 -10.54
C ASP A 103 13.00 -0.05 -10.63
N LEU A 104 12.76 -1.35 -10.77
CA LEU A 104 13.79 -2.39 -10.73
C LEU A 104 14.33 -2.71 -12.12
N ASN A 105 13.59 -2.38 -13.17
CA ASN A 105 13.95 -2.71 -14.56
C ASN A 105 14.34 -1.47 -15.41
N GLY A 106 14.20 -0.26 -14.88
CA GLY A 106 14.58 1.00 -15.53
C GLY A 106 13.57 1.51 -16.56
N ASP A 107 12.33 1.02 -16.55
CA ASP A 107 11.28 1.47 -17.49
C ASP A 107 10.54 2.74 -17.02
N GLY A 108 10.94 3.26 -15.85
CA GLY A 108 10.37 4.43 -15.21
C GLY A 108 9.17 4.11 -14.32
N ARG A 109 8.62 2.89 -14.35
CA ARG A 109 7.47 2.46 -13.55
C ARG A 109 7.96 1.76 -12.29
N LEU A 110 7.24 1.95 -11.20
CA LEU A 110 7.56 1.21 -9.98
C LEU A 110 7.08 -0.24 -10.10
N ASP A 111 7.96 -1.16 -9.77
CA ASP A 111 7.73 -2.58 -9.56
C ASP A 111 7.49 -2.86 -8.07
N ALA A 112 6.91 -4.00 -7.74
CA ALA A 112 6.81 -4.49 -6.36
C ALA A 112 7.65 -5.74 -6.15
N ALA A 113 8.37 -5.76 -5.05
CA ALA A 113 9.01 -6.94 -4.50
C ALA A 113 8.26 -7.36 -3.23
N VAL A 114 7.82 -8.62 -3.16
CA VAL A 114 6.99 -9.13 -2.06
C VAL A 114 7.63 -10.38 -1.47
N ALA A 115 7.71 -10.43 -0.14
CA ALA A 115 8.22 -11.57 0.61
C ALA A 115 7.08 -12.33 1.31
N SER A 116 7.19 -13.66 1.32
CA SER A 116 6.28 -14.57 2.05
C SER A 116 6.94 -15.09 3.33
N SER A 117 6.17 -15.21 4.42
CA SER A 117 6.64 -15.81 5.68
C SER A 117 6.61 -17.35 5.68
N GLY A 118 5.62 -17.96 4.99
CA GLY A 118 5.40 -19.41 5.02
C GLY A 118 6.08 -20.17 3.89
N GLY A 119 6.42 -19.50 2.79
CA GLY A 119 6.86 -20.16 1.55
C GLY A 119 8.35 -20.09 1.23
N ASN A 120 9.17 -19.29 1.94
CA ASN A 120 10.50 -18.87 1.47
C ASN A 120 10.46 -18.30 0.02
N THR A 121 9.31 -17.76 -0.40
CA THR A 121 9.10 -17.26 -1.75
C THR A 121 9.26 -15.74 -1.78
N PHE A 122 10.03 -15.29 -2.76
CA PHE A 122 10.19 -13.90 -3.16
C PHE A 122 9.58 -13.73 -4.54
N GLY A 123 8.63 -12.81 -4.68
CA GLY A 123 8.01 -12.47 -5.96
C GLY A 123 8.38 -11.05 -6.38
N VAL A 124 8.75 -10.87 -7.64
CA VAL A 124 8.85 -9.53 -8.27
C VAL A 124 7.70 -9.39 -9.26
N PHE A 125 6.92 -8.34 -9.06
CA PHE A 125 5.78 -7.97 -9.88
C PHE A 125 6.16 -6.70 -10.63
N LEU A 126 6.38 -6.83 -11.93
CA LEU A 126 6.79 -5.72 -12.76
C LEU A 126 5.59 -4.81 -13.08
N GLY A 127 5.81 -3.50 -13.03
CA GLY A 127 4.83 -2.49 -13.45
C GLY A 127 3.58 -2.43 -12.59
N VAL A 128 3.69 -2.60 -11.27
CA VAL A 128 2.58 -2.37 -10.32
C VAL A 128 2.23 -0.88 -10.18
N GLY A 129 3.14 0.00 -10.59
CA GLY A 129 2.89 1.43 -10.70
C GLY A 129 1.82 1.76 -11.75
N LEU A 130 1.20 2.93 -11.59
CA LEU A 130 0.19 3.44 -12.52
C LEU A 130 0.69 3.49 -13.97
N ARG A 131 -0.15 3.04 -14.92
CA ARG A 131 0.03 3.34 -16.34
C ARG A 131 -0.45 4.77 -16.63
N ASP A 132 0.24 5.48 -17.52
CA ASP A 132 -0.36 6.66 -18.13
C ASP A 132 -1.54 6.22 -18.99
N GLY A 133 -2.77 6.47 -18.50
CA GLY A 133 -3.97 6.70 -19.32
C GLY A 133 -4.34 5.70 -20.41
N GLY A 134 -3.92 4.44 -20.35
CA GLY A 134 -4.32 3.39 -21.29
C GLY A 134 -5.24 2.38 -20.60
N SER A 135 -6.54 2.51 -20.83
CA SER A 135 -7.54 1.51 -20.47
C SER A 135 -7.29 0.19 -21.20
N GLU A 136 -7.18 -0.92 -20.49
CA GLU A 136 -7.57 -2.28 -20.94
C GLU A 136 -7.99 -3.00 -19.64
N ARG A 137 -9.26 -3.33 -19.41
CA ARG A 137 -10.00 -4.49 -19.95
C ARG A 137 -9.21 -5.79 -19.88
#